data_AF-A0A1J8Q0C9-F1
#
_entry.id   AF-A0A1J8Q0C9-F1
#
_cell.length_a   1.000
_cell.length_b   1.000
_cell.length_c   1.000
_cell.angle_alpha   90.00
_cell.angle_beta   90.00
_cell.angle_gamma   90.00
#
_symmetry.space_group_name_H-M   'P 1'
#
loop_
_entity.id
_entity.type
_entity.pdbx_description
1 polymer ?
#
loop_
_entity_poly.entity_id
_entity_poly.type
_entity_poly.pdbx_seq_one_letter_code
_entity_poly.pdbx_strand_id
1 'polypeptide(L)'
;MNPKVVFRCFLISVLLAAPTPLLLAGIVHLTNSALAEQLMEVLADSGGVYIAVAIGSFIVLCIGTLASAAFAPSIVVAHSKPAPRQPQAAAPLDDDEDEDIIDPNDGREEGEVKWFNTNKGYGFITRDNGEDVFVHFRAIRGRGPRMLAEGQIVRYHVIKNERGLQADDVSIIE
;
A
#
# COMPACT_ATOMS: atom_id res chain seq x y z
N MET A 1 5.58 -7.76 9.12
CA MET A 1 4.64 -8.28 8.10
C MET A 1 3.30 -7.60 8.27
N ASN A 2 2.69 -7.09 7.19
CA ASN A 2 1.40 -6.38 7.30
C ASN A 2 0.30 -7.36 7.76
N PRO A 3 -0.34 -7.13 8.91
CA PRO A 3 -1.32 -8.09 9.47
C PRO A 3 -2.51 -8.33 8.52
N LYS A 4 -2.82 -7.32 7.70
CA LYS A 4 -3.85 -7.37 6.66
C LYS A 4 -3.52 -8.35 5.52
N VAL A 5 -2.23 -8.59 5.24
CA VAL A 5 -1.78 -9.51 4.18
C VAL A 5 -1.81 -10.94 4.70
N VAL A 6 -1.36 -11.16 5.94
CA VAL A 6 -1.42 -12.47 6.61
C VAL A 6 -2.86 -12.94 6.73
N PHE A 7 -3.78 -12.05 7.12
CA PHE A 7 -5.21 -12.36 7.21
C PHE A 7 -5.83 -12.74 5.86
N ARG A 8 -5.46 -12.06 4.76
CA ARG A 8 -5.94 -12.37 3.41
C ARG A 8 -5.45 -13.74 2.93
N CYS A 9 -4.18 -14.08 3.15
CA CYS A 9 -3.64 -15.39 2.79
C CYS A 9 -4.28 -16.52 3.61
N PHE A 10 -4.47 -16.32 4.91
CA PHE A 10 -5.12 -17.30 5.77
C PHE A 10 -6.59 -17.55 5.36
N LEU A 11 -7.33 -16.49 5.06
CA LEU A 11 -8.72 -16.59 4.62
C LEU A 11 -8.84 -17.36 3.29
N ILE A 12 -7.95 -17.10 2.33
CA ILE A 12 -7.94 -17.80 1.04
C ILE A 12 -7.58 -19.28 1.20
N SER A 13 -6.59 -19.62 2.04
CA SER A 13 -6.23 -21.03 2.31
C SER A 13 -7.35 -21.79 3.03
N VAL A 14 -8.01 -21.19 4.02
CA VAL A 14 -9.15 -21.80 4.71
C VAL A 14 -10.35 -21.96 3.76
N LEU A 15 -10.61 -20.96 2.91
CA LEU A 15 -11.70 -21.00 1.93
C LEU A 15 -11.48 -22.07 0.84
N LEU A 16 -10.22 -22.34 0.46
CA LEU A 16 -9.89 -23.42 -0.49
C LEU A 16 -9.87 -24.81 0.16
N ALA A 17 -9.52 -24.90 1.44
CA ALA A 17 -9.41 -26.16 2.18
C ALA A 17 -10.73 -26.67 2.78
N ALA A 18 -11.72 -25.78 2.98
CA ALA A 18 -13.03 -26.14 3.53
C ALA A 18 -13.91 -26.99 2.59
N PRO A 19 -13.98 -26.76 1.26
CA PRO A 19 -14.85 -27.54 0.38
C PRO A 19 -14.26 -28.91 0.00
N THR A 20 -12.96 -29.10 0.11
CA THR A 20 -12.25 -30.31 -0.29
C THR A 20 -12.68 -31.59 0.44
N PRO A 21 -12.81 -31.61 1.79
CA PRO A 21 -13.30 -32.80 2.50
C PRO A 21 -14.79 -33.09 2.27
N LEU A 22 -15.61 -32.06 2.06
CA LEU A 22 -17.04 -32.20 1.75
C LEU A 22 -17.27 -32.75 0.34
N LEU A 23 -16.47 -32.30 -0.64
CA LEU A 23 -16.48 -32.86 -1.99
C LEU A 23 -16.03 -34.33 -1.99
N LEU A 24 -14.99 -34.66 -1.23
CA LEU A 24 -14.50 -36.03 -1.11
C LEU A 24 -15.56 -36.94 -0.47
N ALA A 25 -16.20 -36.50 0.63
CA ALA A 25 -17.29 -37.23 1.28
C ALA A 25 -18.51 -37.40 0.36
N GLY A 26 -18.87 -36.37 -0.42
CA GLY A 26 -19.95 -36.43 -1.40
C GLY A 26 -19.68 -37.42 -2.53
N ILE A 27 -18.46 -37.43 -3.07
CA ILE A 27 -18.03 -38.38 -4.10
C ILE A 27 -18.09 -39.82 -3.57
N VAL A 28 -17.61 -40.06 -2.34
CA VAL A 28 -17.66 -41.38 -1.67
C VAL A 28 -19.11 -41.86 -1.50
N HIS A 29 -20.03 -40.97 -1.10
CA HIS A 29 -21.44 -41.29 -0.91
C HIS A 29 -22.18 -41.58 -2.24
N LEU A 30 -21.76 -40.96 -3.35
CA LEU A 30 -22.31 -41.19 -4.69
C LEU A 30 -21.88 -42.53 -5.29
N THR A 31 -20.75 -43.10 -4.85
CA THR A 31 -20.14 -44.30 -5.45
C THR A 31 -20.57 -45.64 -4.86
N ASN A 32 -21.58 -45.70 -3.99
CA ASN A 32 -22.15 -46.89 -3.30
C ASN A 32 -21.60 -48.26 -3.76
N SER A 33 -20.39 -48.59 -3.32
CA SER A 33 -19.68 -49.82 -3.69
C SER A 33 -18.74 -50.21 -2.58
N ALA A 34 -18.49 -51.51 -2.47
CA ALA A 34 -17.64 -52.18 -1.49
C ALA A 34 -16.24 -51.55 -1.29
N LEU A 35 -15.81 -50.64 -2.17
CA LEU A 35 -14.62 -49.81 -1.99
C LEU A 35 -14.72 -48.81 -0.83
N ALA A 36 -15.91 -48.31 -0.47
CA ALA A 36 -16.06 -47.34 0.63
C ALA A 36 -15.77 -47.98 1.99
N GLU A 37 -16.23 -49.22 2.19
CA GLU A 37 -15.93 -50.03 3.37
C GLU A 37 -14.44 -50.41 3.39
N GLN A 38 -13.85 -50.84 2.27
CA GLN A 38 -12.41 -51.13 2.19
C GLN A 38 -11.54 -49.88 2.40
N LEU A 39 -11.97 -48.70 1.92
CA LEU A 39 -11.27 -47.44 2.16
C LEU A 39 -11.38 -47.00 3.62
N MET A 40 -12.52 -47.17 4.28
CA MET A 40 -12.68 -46.85 5.71
C MET A 40 -11.90 -47.82 6.60
N GLU A 41 -11.79 -49.10 6.23
CA GLU A 41 -10.98 -50.08 6.96
C GLU A 41 -9.48 -49.80 6.78
N VAL A 42 -9.04 -49.45 5.57
CA VAL A 42 -7.67 -48.98 5.33
C VAL A 42 -7.41 -47.64 6.03
N LEU A 43 -8.35 -46.70 6.04
CA LEU A 43 -8.23 -45.45 6.82
C LEU A 43 -8.22 -45.68 8.33
N ALA A 44 -8.88 -46.71 8.84
CA ALA A 44 -8.88 -47.06 10.25
C ALA A 44 -7.55 -47.71 10.67
N ASP A 45 -6.97 -48.56 9.82
CA ASP A 45 -5.69 -49.25 10.06
C ASP A 45 -4.47 -48.36 9.78
N SER A 46 -4.56 -47.48 8.79
CA SER A 46 -3.49 -46.56 8.37
C SER A 46 -3.77 -45.08 8.66
N GLY A 47 -4.80 -44.78 9.45
CA GLY A 47 -5.20 -43.41 9.81
C GLY A 47 -4.09 -42.63 10.51
N GLY A 48 -3.26 -43.31 11.30
CA GLY A 48 -2.04 -42.72 11.87
C GLY A 48 -1.03 -42.29 10.81
N VAL A 49 -0.90 -43.04 9.72
CA VAL A 49 0.01 -42.71 8.60
C VAL A 49 -0.53 -41.54 7.79
N TYR A 50 -1.83 -41.49 7.52
CA TYR A 50 -2.44 -40.38 6.79
C TYR A 50 -2.36 -39.07 7.58
N ILE A 51 -2.64 -39.13 8.88
CA ILE A 51 -2.48 -38.00 9.80
C ILE A 51 -1.01 -37.59 9.89
N ALA A 52 -0.06 -38.54 9.99
CA ALA A 52 1.38 -38.25 10.02
C ALA A 52 1.87 -37.60 8.72
N VAL A 53 1.41 -38.06 7.55
CA VAL A 53 1.75 -37.49 6.25
C VAL A 53 1.11 -36.10 6.07
N ALA A 54 -0.13 -35.90 6.52
CA ALA A 54 -0.79 -34.60 6.49
C ALA A 54 -0.10 -33.58 7.40
N ILE A 55 0.27 -33.99 8.62
CA ILE A 55 1.05 -33.15 9.55
C ILE A 55 2.45 -32.87 8.98
N GLY A 56 3.10 -33.87 8.39
CA GLY A 56 4.41 -33.71 7.74
C GLY A 56 4.36 -32.71 6.58
N SER A 57 3.37 -32.84 5.70
CA SER A 57 3.09 -31.90 4.61
C SER A 57 2.88 -30.47 5.13
N PHE A 58 2.06 -30.32 6.17
CA PHE A 58 1.77 -29.02 6.79
C PHE A 58 3.03 -28.38 7.40
N ILE A 59 3.84 -29.17 8.11
CA ILE A 59 5.10 -28.69 8.70
C ILE A 59 6.10 -28.26 7.61
N VAL A 60 6.24 -29.03 6.53
CA VAL A 60 7.13 -28.70 5.40
C VAL A 60 6.70 -27.39 4.74
N LEU A 61 5.39 -27.19 4.52
CA LEU A 61 4.86 -25.94 3.98
C LEU A 61 5.04 -24.76 4.94
N CYS A 62 4.83 -24.95 6.24
CA CYS A 62 5.09 -23.93 7.26
C CYS A 62 6.57 -23.52 7.30
N ILE A 63 7.50 -24.47 7.20
CA ILE A 63 8.94 -24.18 7.19
C ILE A 63 9.34 -23.47 5.89
N GLY A 64 8.86 -23.93 4.73
CA GLY A 64 9.16 -23.31 3.44
C GLY A 64 8.66 -21.87 3.32
N THR A 65 7.47 -21.58 3.87
CA THR A 65 6.91 -20.23 3.94
C THR A 65 7.68 -19.33 4.91
N LEU A 66 8.12 -19.87 6.06
CA LEU A 66 8.93 -19.11 7.03
C LEU A 66 10.33 -18.79 6.48
N ALA A 67 10.96 -19.73 5.78
CA ALA A 67 12.25 -19.51 5.11
C ALA A 67 12.13 -18.47 3.99
N SER A 68 11.06 -18.52 3.19
CA SER A 68 10.81 -17.52 2.14
C SER A 68 10.59 -16.12 2.71
N ALA A 69 10.02 -16.00 3.91
CA ALA A 69 9.88 -14.71 4.59
C ALA A 69 11.22 -14.14 5.11
N ALA A 70 12.20 -15.01 5.41
CA ALA A 70 13.54 -14.62 5.84
C ALA A 70 14.44 -14.16 4.68
N PHE A 71 14.17 -14.61 3.45
CA PHE A 71 14.93 -14.29 2.24
C PHE A 71 14.26 -13.24 1.33
N ALA A 72 13.35 -12.43 1.86
CA ALA A 72 12.92 -11.24 1.14
C ALA A 72 14.13 -10.28 1.05
N PRO A 73 14.67 -9.99 -0.16
CA PRO A 73 15.72 -8.99 -0.28
C PRO A 73 15.12 -7.68 0.22
N SER A 74 15.70 -7.15 1.29
CA SER A 74 15.50 -5.76 1.66
C SER A 74 16.09 -4.96 0.51
N ILE A 75 15.28 -4.61 -0.49
CA ILE A 75 15.61 -3.58 -1.47
C ILE A 75 15.67 -2.29 -0.66
N VAL A 76 16.84 -2.04 -0.10
CA VAL A 76 17.24 -0.74 0.40
C VAL A 76 17.25 0.14 -0.82
N VAL A 77 16.11 0.80 -1.07
CA VAL A 77 16.08 2.00 -1.90
C VAL A 77 16.97 2.98 -1.14
N ALA A 78 18.24 3.03 -1.54
CA ALA A 78 19.19 4.03 -1.09
C ALA A 78 18.57 5.38 -1.46
N HIS A 79 17.95 6.01 -0.46
CA HIS A 79 17.48 7.37 -0.57
C HIS A 79 18.74 8.22 -0.66
N SER A 80 19.18 8.49 -1.89
CA SER A 80 20.23 9.46 -2.17
C SER A 80 19.73 10.80 -1.67
N LYS A 81 20.09 11.11 -0.42
CA LYS A 81 19.93 12.41 0.21
C LYS A 81 20.47 13.45 -0.79
N PRO A 82 19.65 14.37 -1.30
CA PRO A 82 20.17 15.45 -2.12
C PRO A 82 21.20 16.19 -1.27
N ALA A 83 22.40 16.36 -1.83
CA ALA A 83 23.49 17.04 -1.16
C ALA A 83 23.00 18.41 -0.66
N PRO A 84 23.40 18.86 0.55
CA PRO A 84 23.12 20.21 1.00
C PRO A 84 23.75 21.16 -0.02
N ARG A 85 22.92 21.98 -0.67
CA ARG A 85 23.39 23.08 -1.51
C ARG A 85 24.17 24.00 -0.58
N GLN A 86 25.49 23.99 -0.73
CA GLN A 86 26.41 24.80 0.04
C GLN A 86 26.02 26.27 -0.13
N PRO A 87 25.89 27.08 0.94
CA PRO A 87 25.62 28.51 0.81
C PRO A 87 26.84 29.14 0.14
N GLN A 88 26.75 29.39 -1.16
CA GLN A 88 27.74 30.21 -1.82
C GLN A 88 27.59 31.63 -1.28
N ALA A 89 28.71 32.09 -0.74
CA ALA A 89 28.92 33.38 -0.13
C ALA A 89 28.22 34.50 -0.89
N ALA A 90 27.58 35.36 -0.10
CA ALA A 90 27.02 36.63 -0.51
C ALA A 90 27.98 37.38 -1.43
N ALA A 91 27.56 37.57 -2.69
CA ALA A 91 27.96 38.75 -3.43
C ALA A 91 27.19 39.94 -2.80
N PRO A 92 27.88 41.03 -2.42
CA PRO A 92 27.20 42.26 -2.03
C PRO A 92 26.72 43.01 -3.29
N LEU A 93 25.70 43.85 -3.10
CA LEU A 93 25.12 44.83 -4.04
C LEU A 93 24.02 44.19 -4.92
N ASP A 94 22.77 44.68 -4.97
CA ASP A 94 22.28 46.05 -4.86
C ASP A 94 20.95 46.14 -4.09
N ASP A 95 20.80 47.19 -3.30
CA ASP A 95 19.55 47.66 -2.71
C ASP A 95 18.66 48.24 -3.84
N ASP A 96 18.07 47.39 -4.67
CA ASP A 96 16.97 47.79 -5.55
C ASP A 96 15.66 47.35 -4.90
N GLU A 97 14.86 48.36 -4.55
CA GLU A 97 13.46 48.24 -4.17
C GLU A 97 12.66 47.68 -5.35
N ASP A 98 12.76 46.36 -5.60
CA ASP A 98 11.89 45.69 -6.56
C ASP A 98 10.51 45.52 -5.90
N GLU A 99 9.63 46.44 -6.25
CA GLU A 99 8.17 46.35 -6.16
C GLU A 99 7.68 44.91 -6.39
N ASP A 100 6.58 44.54 -5.74
CA ASP A 100 5.85 43.29 -5.88
C ASP A 100 5.52 42.96 -7.36
N ILE A 101 6.48 42.47 -8.14
CA ILE A 101 6.22 41.79 -9.40
C ILE A 101 5.78 40.39 -9.00
N ILE A 102 4.48 40.26 -8.73
CA ILE A 102 3.77 38.99 -8.81
C ILE A 102 3.99 38.51 -10.24
N ASP A 103 5.01 37.66 -10.47
CA ASP A 103 5.11 36.92 -11.72
C ASP A 103 3.82 36.10 -11.84
N PRO A 104 2.93 36.40 -12.82
CA PRO A 104 1.64 35.73 -12.92
C PRO A 104 1.76 34.25 -13.29
N ASN A 105 2.98 33.76 -13.52
CA ASN A 105 3.24 32.43 -14.04
C ASN A 105 4.41 31.74 -13.32
N ASP A 106 4.34 31.67 -11.99
CA ASP A 106 5.22 30.81 -11.19
C ASP A 106 4.96 29.31 -11.42
N GLY A 107 4.03 28.93 -12.31
CA GLY A 107 3.72 27.55 -12.65
C GLY A 107 3.02 26.80 -11.51
N ARG A 108 2.44 27.54 -10.55
CA ARG A 108 1.57 27.00 -9.53
C ARG A 108 0.12 27.09 -9.98
N GLU A 109 -0.61 26.02 -9.73
CA GLU A 109 -2.05 25.94 -9.97
C GLU A 109 -2.79 26.10 -8.64
N GLU A 110 -4.04 26.55 -8.73
CA GLU A 110 -4.96 26.61 -7.61
C GLU A 110 -5.98 25.48 -7.72
N GLY A 111 -6.55 25.08 -6.58
CA GLY A 111 -7.58 24.07 -6.55
C GLY A 111 -8.19 23.91 -5.17
N GLU A 112 -9.30 23.18 -5.14
CA GLU A 112 -10.09 22.95 -3.94
C GLU A 112 -9.80 21.56 -3.37
N VAL A 113 -9.56 21.47 -2.07
CA VAL A 113 -9.32 20.18 -1.41
C VAL A 113 -10.62 19.37 -1.38
N LYS A 114 -10.68 18.32 -2.18
CA LYS A 114 -11.82 17.40 -2.27
C LYS A 114 -12.02 16.60 -1.00
N TRP A 115 -10.92 16.09 -0.44
CA TRP A 115 -10.89 15.45 0.87
C TRP A 115 -9.44 15.22 1.28
N PHE A 116 -9.19 15.21 2.58
CA PHE A 116 -7.89 14.88 3.15
C PHE A 116 -8.05 14.01 4.39
N ASN A 117 -7.32 12.89 4.43
CA ASN A 117 -7.30 12.01 5.59
C ASN A 117 -6.07 12.29 6.43
N THR A 118 -6.23 13.03 7.52
CA THR A 118 -5.15 13.37 8.46
C THR A 118 -4.46 12.13 9.06
N ASN A 119 -5.21 11.07 9.36
CA ASN A 119 -4.65 9.87 9.98
C ASN A 119 -3.72 9.11 9.02
N LYS A 120 -4.04 9.13 7.73
CA LYS A 120 -3.24 8.47 6.70
C LYS A 120 -2.24 9.41 6.01
N GLY A 121 -2.42 10.73 6.14
CA GLY A 121 -1.55 11.75 5.57
C GLY A 121 -1.67 11.92 4.05
N TYR A 122 -2.83 11.65 3.46
CA TYR A 122 -3.04 11.85 2.01
C TYR A 122 -4.47 12.31 1.71
N GLY A 123 -4.62 12.94 0.55
CA GLY A 123 -5.89 13.46 0.06
C GLY A 123 -5.88 13.72 -1.44
N PHE A 124 -6.91 14.39 -1.91
CA PHE A 124 -7.02 14.84 -3.30
C PHE A 124 -7.48 16.29 -3.37
N ILE A 125 -7.00 16.99 -4.39
CA ILE A 125 -7.36 18.37 -4.73
C ILE A 125 -8.02 18.32 -6.11
N THR A 126 -9.17 18.97 -6.25
CA THR A 126 -9.88 19.13 -7.52
C THR A 126 -9.38 20.40 -8.19
N ARG A 127 -8.96 20.29 -9.46
CA ARG A 127 -8.68 21.46 -10.31
C ARG A 127 -9.95 22.06 -10.87
N ASP A 128 -9.85 23.29 -11.36
CA ASP A 128 -10.89 23.94 -12.15
C ASP A 128 -11.26 23.16 -13.42
N ASN A 129 -10.31 22.37 -13.96
CA ASN A 129 -10.54 21.48 -15.10
C ASN A 129 -11.25 20.15 -14.73
N GLY A 130 -11.57 19.93 -13.44
CA GLY A 130 -12.22 18.71 -12.95
C GLY A 130 -11.31 17.49 -12.77
N GLU A 131 -10.00 17.64 -13.00
CA GLU A 131 -9.02 16.59 -12.73
C GLU A 131 -8.64 16.55 -11.23
N ASP A 132 -8.57 15.33 -10.69
CA ASP A 132 -8.15 15.10 -9.31
C ASP A 132 -6.61 14.96 -9.22
N VAL A 133 -6.00 15.73 -8.33
CA VAL A 133 -4.57 15.72 -8.05
C VAL A 133 -4.31 15.09 -6.70
N PHE A 134 -3.41 14.10 -6.65
CA PHE A 134 -3.04 13.45 -5.40
C PHE A 134 -2.17 14.37 -4.54
N VAL A 135 -2.51 14.54 -3.27
CA VAL A 135 -1.70 15.31 -2.30
C VAL A 135 -1.27 14.44 -1.12
N HIS A 136 -0.01 14.57 -0.72
CA HIS A 136 0.57 13.89 0.44
C HIS A 136 0.98 14.91 1.51
N PHE A 137 0.89 14.55 2.79
CA PHE A 137 1.20 15.45 3.92
C PHE A 137 2.62 16.03 3.86
N ARG A 138 3.54 15.36 3.15
CA ARG A 138 4.93 15.84 2.97
C ARG A 138 5.02 17.06 2.05
N ALA A 139 4.09 17.20 1.12
CA ALA A 139 4.04 18.31 0.17
C ALA A 139 3.44 19.59 0.78
N ILE A 140 2.69 19.47 1.88
CA ILE A 140 2.06 20.63 2.55
C ILE A 140 3.11 21.44 3.30
N ARG A 141 3.22 22.73 2.97
CA ARG A 141 4.06 23.70 3.65
C ARG A 141 3.46 24.11 4.99
N GLY A 142 4.31 24.28 5.99
CA GLY A 142 3.93 24.74 7.32
C GLY A 142 4.80 24.17 8.44
N ARG A 143 4.92 24.93 9.54
CA ARG A 143 5.62 24.49 10.77
C ARG A 143 4.70 23.76 11.77
N GLY A 144 3.40 23.66 11.48
CA GLY A 144 2.38 23.02 12.32
C GLY A 144 1.88 21.68 11.79
N PRO A 145 0.71 21.20 12.28
CA PRO A 145 0.08 19.99 11.76
C PRO A 145 -0.25 20.17 10.26
N ARG A 146 0.34 19.31 9.43
CA ARG A 146 0.19 19.34 7.96
C ARG A 146 -1.12 18.69 7.54
N MET A 147 -2.21 19.44 7.74
CA MET A 147 -3.57 19.03 7.48
C MET A 147 -4.23 20.01 6.51
N LEU A 148 -5.13 19.49 5.69
CA LEU A 148 -5.99 20.30 4.82
C LEU A 148 -7.44 20.04 5.23
N ALA A 149 -8.25 21.09 5.25
CA ALA A 149 -9.70 20.98 5.40
C ALA A 149 -10.34 20.69 4.04
N GLU A 150 -11.47 19.98 4.05
CA GLU A 150 -12.30 19.83 2.85
C GLU A 150 -12.88 21.18 2.43
N GLY A 151 -12.90 21.45 1.13
CA GLY A 151 -13.34 22.74 0.56
C GLY A 151 -12.32 23.86 0.65
N GLN A 152 -11.12 23.59 1.18
CA GLN A 152 -10.08 24.61 1.32
C GLN A 152 -9.39 24.89 -0.01
N ILE A 153 -9.17 26.17 -0.32
CA ILE A 153 -8.43 26.59 -1.51
C ILE A 153 -6.93 26.53 -1.21
N VAL A 154 -6.20 25.89 -2.11
CA VAL A 154 -4.75 25.69 -1.98
C VAL A 154 -4.05 26.00 -3.30
N ARG A 155 -2.84 26.52 -3.20
CA ARG A 155 -1.91 26.73 -4.31
C ARG A 155 -0.82 25.67 -4.28
N TYR A 156 -0.52 25.05 -5.40
CA TYR A 156 0.42 23.93 -5.48
C TYR A 156 1.06 23.79 -6.86
N HIS A 157 2.18 23.08 -6.92
CA HIS A 157 2.77 22.66 -8.20
C HIS A 157 2.29 21.29 -8.60
N VAL A 158 2.12 21.11 -9.91
CA VAL A 158 1.69 19.84 -10.49
C VAL A 158 2.89 19.08 -11.01
N ILE A 159 3.06 17.86 -10.53
CA ILE A 159 4.09 16.93 -10.99
C ILE A 159 3.43 15.66 -11.51
N LYS A 160 3.85 15.21 -12.70
CA LYS A 160 3.40 13.94 -13.28
C LYS A 160 4.33 12.82 -12.81
N ASN A 161 3.77 11.87 -12.06
CA ASN A 161 4.48 10.68 -11.57
C ASN A 161 3.90 9.40 -12.22
N GLU A 162 4.54 8.25 -11.98
CA GLU A 162 4.07 6.93 -12.45
C GLU A 162 2.63 6.59 -12.03
N ARG A 163 2.16 7.19 -10.93
CA ARG A 163 0.82 6.98 -10.36
C ARG A 163 -0.22 8.01 -10.80
N GLY A 164 0.16 8.99 -11.63
CA GLY A 164 -0.70 10.09 -12.06
C GLY A 164 -0.22 11.46 -11.59
N LEU A 165 -1.15 12.42 -11.56
CA LEU A 165 -0.90 13.80 -11.16
C LEU A 165 -0.75 13.90 -9.64
N GLN A 166 0.33 14.52 -9.19
CA GLN A 166 0.65 14.74 -7.80
C GLN A 166 0.91 16.22 -7.53
N ALA A 167 0.39 16.72 -6.41
CA ALA A 167 0.64 18.06 -5.91
C ALA A 167 1.95 18.06 -5.11
N ASP A 168 2.81 19.01 -5.42
CA ASP A 168 3.99 19.35 -4.64
C ASP A 168 3.89 20.79 -4.13
N ASP A 169 4.63 21.07 -3.06
CA ASP A 169 4.79 22.43 -2.55
C ASP A 169 3.48 23.16 -2.19
N VAL A 170 2.54 22.45 -1.57
CA VAL A 170 1.18 22.94 -1.31
C VAL A 170 1.16 24.00 -0.22
N SER A 171 0.62 25.17 -0.52
CA SER A 171 0.35 26.26 0.41
C SER A 171 -1.15 26.58 0.48
N ILE A 172 -1.65 26.85 1.67
CA ILE A 172 -3.02 27.29 1.89
C ILE A 172 -3.13 28.77 1.51
N ILE A 173 -4.15 29.12 0.72
CA ILE A 173 -4.52 30.50 0.45
C ILE A 173 -5.67 30.82 1.42
N GLU A 174 -5.49 31.84 2.27
CA GLU A 174 -6.54 32.33 3.18
C GLU A 174 -7.56 33.21 2.45
#